data_AF-A0AAN6XQA4-F1
#
_entry.id   AF-A0AAN6XQA4-F1
#
_cell.length_a   1.000
_cell.length_b   1.000
_cell.length_c   1.000
_cell.angle_alpha   90.00
_cell.angle_beta   90.00
_cell.angle_gamma   90.00
#
_symmetry.space_group_name_H-M   'P 1'
#
loop_
_entity.id
_entity.type
_entity.pdbx_description
1 polymer ?
#
loop_
_entity_poly.entity_id
_entity_poly.type
_entity_poly.pdbx_seq_one_letter_code
_entity_poly.pdbx_strand_id
1 'polypeptide(L)'
;MEFRYSSIVDLPVSQTLDLSLDVPIRVHKSKHLEDYGAIKAQHYWAKNIGHLPLVDGSPVFKGSIGPQTGAYISFVNEFEFLYDDWVEAMEQTESDARADARVEVFNLFEQFASAPPQPSAVSDLESASSPISAIKKIQTNLIRQAFEIDRPCASWTVKIWSKWAEHGMNRQRDAAFGFTKLEDYYDYRYHEIGTALMMFQIAFGMGLMSPEEEHELLFELHRPAWISIALANDIFSYEKGRRLVESLDKSVGYTEPSNAIPIAMRLFSVDLETAHAVARAEAKKYAVEYIRNFEVYKNRKDLSVDFKKYLEAMLYAISGNIGLSLDVPKYNPERTYNERQLEWMSKGVPDRRPSVGIAA
;
A
#
# COMPACT_ATOMS: atom_id res chain seq x y z
N MET A 1 0.69 15.15 -17.03
CA MET A 1 -0.12 15.81 -15.98
C MET A 1 0.55 17.11 -15.55
N GLU A 2 -0.22 18.10 -15.08
CA GLU A 2 0.36 19.31 -14.45
C GLU A 2 0.62 19.04 -12.95
N PHE A 3 1.87 19.21 -12.50
CA PHE A 3 2.26 18.91 -11.12
C PHE A 3 2.15 20.14 -10.22
N ARG A 4 0.99 20.31 -9.56
CA ARG A 4 0.73 21.47 -8.68
C ARG A 4 1.12 21.25 -7.22
N TYR A 5 1.02 20.00 -6.75
CA TYR A 5 1.04 19.68 -5.32
C TYR A 5 2.27 18.90 -4.88
N SER A 6 3.25 18.68 -5.77
CA SER A 6 4.48 17.96 -5.46
C SER A 6 5.71 18.65 -6.05
N SER A 7 6.88 18.30 -5.54
CA SER A 7 8.19 18.69 -6.05
C SER A 7 9.05 17.46 -6.32
N ILE A 8 9.98 17.57 -7.27
CA ILE A 8 10.97 16.51 -7.54
C ILE A 8 11.98 16.49 -6.38
N VAL A 9 12.43 15.29 -6.02
CA VAL A 9 13.55 15.07 -5.12
C VAL A 9 14.64 14.35 -5.88
N ASP A 10 15.85 14.91 -5.84
CA ASP A 10 17.02 14.31 -6.48
C ASP A 10 17.63 13.26 -5.53
N LEU A 11 17.50 11.99 -5.92
CA LEU A 11 18.18 10.87 -5.27
C LEU A 11 19.21 10.26 -6.23
N PRO A 12 20.45 9.99 -5.78
CA PRO A 12 21.44 9.31 -6.62
C PRO A 12 20.94 7.96 -7.11
N VAL A 13 21.21 7.62 -8.38
CA VAL A 13 20.83 6.33 -9.01
C VAL A 13 21.35 5.13 -8.20
N SER A 14 22.52 5.26 -7.57
CA SER A 14 23.09 4.23 -6.71
C SER A 14 22.22 3.93 -5.49
N GLN A 15 21.47 4.91 -4.97
CA GLN A 15 20.55 4.73 -3.85
C GLN A 15 19.23 4.09 -4.31
N THR A 16 18.78 4.36 -5.53
CA THR A 16 17.53 3.79 -6.06
C THR A 16 17.68 2.37 -6.61
N LEU A 17 18.90 1.81 -6.56
CA LEU A 17 19.26 0.53 -7.18
C LEU A 17 18.91 0.49 -8.68
N ASP A 18 18.83 1.65 -9.35
CA ASP A 18 18.38 1.76 -10.75
C ASP A 18 16.96 1.16 -10.98
N LEU A 19 16.14 1.12 -9.93
CA LEU A 19 14.75 0.63 -9.98
C LEU A 19 13.76 1.75 -10.32
N SER A 20 14.13 3.01 -10.09
CA SER A 20 13.30 4.17 -10.43
C SER A 20 13.34 4.50 -11.92
N LEU A 21 14.33 3.95 -12.63
CA LEU A 21 14.63 4.28 -14.03
C LEU A 21 14.74 5.82 -14.20
N ASP A 22 14.22 6.36 -15.30
CA ASP A 22 14.15 7.79 -15.59
C ASP A 22 12.90 8.48 -15.00
N VAL A 23 12.14 7.80 -14.13
CA VAL A 23 10.97 8.39 -13.48
C VAL A 23 11.39 9.15 -12.23
N PRO A 24 11.17 10.47 -12.15
CA PRO A 24 11.59 11.25 -11.00
C PRO A 24 10.73 10.94 -9.78
N ILE A 25 11.38 10.83 -8.62
CA ILE A 25 10.70 10.71 -7.34
C ILE A 25 10.11 12.07 -6.99
N ARG A 26 8.81 12.09 -6.66
CA ARG A 26 8.08 13.31 -6.29
C ARG A 26 7.55 13.20 -4.86
N VAL A 27 7.68 14.29 -4.10
CA VAL A 27 7.17 14.38 -2.73
C VAL A 27 6.08 15.44 -2.66
N HIS A 28 4.99 15.12 -1.96
CA HIS A 28 3.86 16.03 -1.79
C HIS A 28 4.26 17.24 -0.92
N LYS A 29 3.80 18.44 -1.30
CA LYS A 29 4.12 19.70 -0.61
C LYS A 29 3.51 19.78 0.79
N SER A 30 2.41 19.07 1.03
CA SER A 30 1.67 19.07 2.31
C SER A 30 2.03 17.86 3.19
N LYS A 31 3.32 17.53 3.32
CA LYS A 31 3.81 16.36 4.09
C LYS A 31 3.33 16.35 5.54
N HIS A 32 3.07 17.52 6.13
CA HIS A 32 2.51 17.62 7.49
C HIS A 32 1.10 17.03 7.62
N LEU A 33 0.32 16.97 6.52
CA LEU A 33 -0.98 16.30 6.51
C LEU A 33 -0.84 14.79 6.45
N GLU A 34 0.22 14.29 5.81
CA GLU A 34 0.54 12.86 5.81
C GLU A 34 0.92 12.41 7.21
N ASP A 35 1.85 13.13 7.85
CA ASP A 35 2.24 12.91 9.25
C ASP A 35 1.00 12.90 10.17
N TYR A 36 0.09 13.86 9.98
CA TYR A 36 -1.13 13.96 10.79
C TYR A 36 -2.04 12.74 10.60
N GLY A 37 -2.30 12.34 9.35
CA GLY A 37 -3.15 11.20 9.04
C GLY A 37 -2.61 9.89 9.60
N ALA A 38 -1.32 9.65 9.38
CA ALA A 38 -0.63 8.44 9.84
C ALA A 38 -0.59 8.37 11.37
N ILE A 39 -0.08 9.40 12.05
CA ILE A 39 0.03 9.38 13.52
C ILE A 39 -1.35 9.29 14.18
N LYS A 40 -2.39 9.87 13.57
CA LYS A 40 -3.78 9.69 14.04
C LYS A 40 -4.24 8.24 13.93
N ALA A 41 -3.89 7.53 12.85
CA ALA A 41 -4.20 6.11 12.70
C ALA A 41 -3.47 5.26 13.76
N GLN A 42 -2.20 5.57 14.06
CA GLN A 42 -1.41 4.89 15.09
C GLN A 42 -2.04 5.05 16.48
N HIS A 43 -2.39 6.28 16.88
CA HIS A 43 -3.08 6.54 18.15
C HIS A 43 -4.41 5.81 18.24
N TYR A 44 -5.15 5.82 17.13
CA TYR A 44 -6.43 5.15 17.06
C TYR A 44 -6.28 3.63 17.21
N TRP A 45 -5.30 3.04 16.54
CA TRP A 45 -4.95 1.62 16.63
C TRP A 45 -4.57 1.23 18.05
N ALA A 46 -3.63 1.94 18.66
CA ALA A 46 -3.14 1.69 20.02
C ALA A 46 -4.28 1.72 21.05
N LYS A 47 -5.24 2.64 20.87
CA LYS A 47 -6.40 2.78 21.77
C LYS A 47 -7.42 1.64 21.64
N ASN A 48 -7.64 1.11 20.43
CA ASN A 48 -8.81 0.25 20.15
C ASN A 48 -8.47 -1.21 19.84
N ILE A 49 -7.24 -1.49 19.43
CA ILE A 49 -6.80 -2.83 19.01
C ILE A 49 -5.71 -3.32 19.97
N GLY A 50 -4.73 -2.48 20.27
CA GLY A 50 -3.64 -2.79 21.18
C GLY A 50 -2.27 -2.43 20.58
N HIS A 51 -1.22 -2.70 21.35
CA HIS A 51 0.16 -2.45 20.89
C HIS A 51 0.60 -3.58 19.97
N LEU A 52 1.20 -3.24 18.84
CA LEU A 52 1.83 -4.23 17.98
C LEU A 52 3.14 -4.69 18.64
N PRO A 53 3.39 -6.01 18.76
CA PRO A 53 4.62 -6.54 19.37
C PRO A 53 5.86 -6.26 18.52
N LEU A 54 5.67 -5.96 17.23
CA LEU A 54 6.67 -5.48 16.32
C LEU A 54 6.30 -4.04 16.04
N VAL A 55 7.02 -3.07 16.61
CA VAL A 55 7.56 -1.86 15.96
C VAL A 55 7.84 -0.84 17.08
N ASP A 56 9.08 -0.85 17.61
CA ASP A 56 9.68 0.39 18.09
C ASP A 56 9.73 1.34 16.89
N GLY A 57 8.77 2.27 16.80
CA GLY A 57 8.68 3.25 15.71
C GLY A 57 7.77 2.89 14.55
N SER A 58 6.47 2.63 14.82
CA SER A 58 5.41 2.49 13.80
C SER A 58 5.59 3.49 12.64
N PRO A 59 5.68 3.01 11.39
CA PRO A 59 6.19 3.81 10.28
C PRO A 59 5.26 4.95 9.95
N VAL A 60 5.62 6.20 10.24
CA VAL A 60 4.94 7.31 9.59
C VAL A 60 5.19 7.21 8.09
N PHE A 61 4.12 6.93 7.35
CA PHE A 61 4.10 7.06 5.91
C PHE A 61 4.66 8.43 5.48
N LYS A 62 5.69 8.40 4.63
CA LYS A 62 6.28 9.60 4.01
C LYS A 62 6.13 9.47 2.49
N GLY A 63 5.10 10.06 1.93
CA GLY A 63 4.97 10.16 0.48
C GLY A 63 3.83 9.34 -0.06
N SER A 64 2.71 10.03 -0.19
CA SER A 64 1.59 9.61 -0.99
C SER A 64 1.84 9.75 -2.49
N ILE A 65 1.25 8.83 -3.24
CA ILE A 65 1.20 8.87 -4.69
C ILE A 65 0.01 9.75 -5.08
N GLY A 66 0.28 11.02 -5.39
CA GLY A 66 -0.68 11.86 -6.12
C GLY A 66 -0.95 13.25 -5.53
N PRO A 67 -1.59 14.12 -6.33
CA PRO A 67 -1.83 15.53 -6.01
C PRO A 67 -2.86 15.88 -4.92
N GLN A 68 -3.69 14.95 -4.40
CA GLN A 68 -4.70 15.28 -3.37
C GLN A 68 -4.64 14.35 -2.16
N THR A 69 -3.43 14.10 -1.72
CA THR A 69 -3.16 13.16 -0.64
C THR A 69 -3.17 13.90 0.68
N GLY A 70 -4.39 14.10 1.15
CA GLY A 70 -4.64 14.65 2.47
C GLY A 70 -4.49 13.60 3.57
N ALA A 71 -4.70 14.07 4.80
CA ALA A 71 -4.72 13.25 6.01
C ALA A 71 -5.59 11.97 5.91
N TYR A 72 -6.65 11.98 5.09
CA TYR A 72 -7.50 10.81 4.88
C TYR A 72 -6.74 9.65 4.22
N ILE A 73 -6.07 9.89 3.08
CA ILE A 73 -5.32 8.84 2.36
C ILE A 73 -4.19 8.30 3.24
N SER A 74 -3.48 9.19 3.94
CA SER A 74 -2.40 8.77 4.84
C SER A 74 -2.92 7.98 6.04
N PHE A 75 -4.09 8.30 6.58
CA PHE A 75 -4.73 7.48 7.61
C PHE A 75 -5.06 6.08 7.07
N VAL A 76 -5.68 5.99 5.88
CA VAL A 76 -6.03 4.70 5.25
C VAL A 76 -4.78 3.84 5.04
N ASN A 77 -3.72 4.44 4.51
CA ASN A 77 -2.46 3.74 4.23
C ASN A 77 -1.75 3.29 5.51
N GLU A 78 -1.70 4.15 6.53
CA GLU A 78 -1.11 3.77 7.82
C GLU A 78 -1.89 2.64 8.49
N PHE A 79 -3.22 2.72 8.44
CA PHE A 79 -4.09 1.66 8.96
C PHE A 79 -3.85 0.32 8.25
N GLU A 80 -3.60 0.34 6.95
CA GLU A 80 -3.22 -0.86 6.20
C GLU A 80 -1.89 -1.44 6.69
N PHE A 81 -0.84 -0.62 6.85
CA PHE A 81 0.45 -1.12 7.34
C PHE A 81 0.34 -1.73 8.74
N LEU A 82 -0.43 -1.10 9.62
CA LEU A 82 -0.70 -1.62 10.96
C LEU A 82 -1.50 -2.93 10.90
N TYR A 83 -2.49 -3.01 10.00
CA TYR A 83 -3.28 -4.21 9.77
C TYR A 83 -2.44 -5.35 9.19
N ASP A 84 -1.55 -5.06 8.24
CA ASP A 84 -0.60 -6.01 7.66
C ASP A 84 0.34 -6.59 8.73
N ASP A 85 0.99 -5.73 9.52
CA ASP A 85 1.87 -6.17 10.60
C ASP A 85 1.09 -6.95 11.70
N TRP A 86 -0.16 -6.59 11.97
CA TRP A 86 -1.03 -7.34 12.89
C TRP A 86 -1.43 -8.70 12.35
N VAL A 87 -1.76 -8.81 11.07
CA VAL A 87 -2.06 -10.08 10.41
C VAL A 87 -0.82 -10.96 10.38
N GLU A 88 0.35 -10.40 10.03
CA GLU A 88 1.64 -11.11 10.06
C GLU A 88 1.98 -11.61 11.48
N ALA A 89 1.58 -10.88 12.53
CA ALA A 89 1.68 -11.33 13.92
C ALA A 89 0.65 -12.41 14.29
N MET A 90 -0.61 -12.30 13.85
CA MET A 90 -1.66 -13.29 14.13
C MET A 90 -1.47 -14.61 13.40
N GLU A 91 -0.88 -14.59 12.21
CA GLU A 91 -0.49 -15.81 11.47
C GLU A 91 0.43 -16.72 12.27
N GLN A 92 1.09 -16.17 13.30
CA GLN A 92 1.97 -16.90 14.20
C GLN A 92 1.20 -17.70 15.27
N THR A 93 -0.09 -17.39 15.48
CA THR A 93 -0.89 -17.95 16.58
C THR A 93 -2.20 -18.61 16.13
N GLU A 94 -2.92 -18.08 15.12
CA GLU A 94 -4.25 -18.56 14.70
C GLU A 94 -4.53 -18.32 13.20
N SER A 95 -4.55 -19.39 12.39
CA SER A 95 -4.78 -19.31 10.92
C SER A 95 -6.19 -18.86 10.52
N ASP A 96 -7.21 -19.24 11.29
CA ASP A 96 -8.62 -19.04 10.90
C ASP A 96 -9.06 -17.56 11.05
N ALA A 97 -8.53 -16.85 12.06
CA ALA A 97 -8.87 -15.45 12.31
C ALA A 97 -8.48 -14.49 11.17
N ARG A 98 -7.42 -14.81 10.42
CA ARG A 98 -6.99 -14.03 9.23
C ARG A 98 -7.98 -14.17 8.08
N ALA A 99 -8.40 -15.40 7.79
CA ALA A 99 -9.33 -15.67 6.70
C ALA A 99 -10.65 -14.93 6.95
N ASP A 100 -11.14 -15.02 8.18
CA ASP A 100 -12.35 -14.31 8.62
C ASP A 100 -12.20 -12.78 8.50
N ALA A 101 -11.07 -12.21 8.93
CA ALA A 101 -10.84 -10.78 8.84
C ALA A 101 -10.83 -10.29 7.37
N ARG A 102 -10.16 -11.01 6.45
CA ARG A 102 -10.10 -10.64 5.02
C ARG A 102 -11.47 -10.77 4.33
N VAL A 103 -12.22 -11.83 4.64
CA VAL A 103 -13.59 -12.04 4.14
C VAL A 103 -14.52 -10.92 4.62
N GLU A 104 -14.38 -10.50 5.88
CA GLU A 104 -15.17 -9.39 6.44
C GLU A 104 -14.87 -8.04 5.75
N VAL A 105 -13.60 -7.73 5.45
CA VAL A 105 -13.25 -6.54 4.67
C VAL A 105 -13.94 -6.59 3.31
N PHE A 106 -13.83 -7.71 2.61
CA PHE A 106 -14.44 -7.87 1.29
C PHE A 106 -15.96 -7.69 1.31
N ASN A 107 -16.64 -8.36 2.24
CA ASN A 107 -18.09 -8.27 2.39
C ASN A 107 -18.56 -6.82 2.64
N LEU A 108 -17.77 -6.04 3.37
CA LEU A 108 -18.06 -4.63 3.63
C LEU A 108 -18.02 -3.79 2.34
N PHE A 109 -17.02 -3.99 1.49
CA PHE A 109 -16.92 -3.28 0.22
C PHE A 109 -18.00 -3.74 -0.77
N GLU A 110 -18.28 -5.04 -0.86
CA GLU A 110 -19.40 -5.57 -1.67
C GLU A 110 -20.75 -4.96 -1.23
N GLN A 111 -20.97 -4.83 0.08
CA GLN A 111 -22.15 -4.16 0.62
C GLN A 111 -22.22 -2.70 0.14
N PHE A 112 -21.13 -1.95 0.22
CA PHE A 112 -21.12 -0.54 -0.20
C PHE A 112 -21.10 -0.33 -1.72
N ALA A 113 -20.59 -1.30 -2.48
CA ALA A 113 -20.68 -1.32 -3.94
C ALA A 113 -22.14 -1.47 -4.39
N SER A 114 -22.90 -2.32 -3.70
CA SER A 114 -24.33 -2.58 -3.95
C SER A 114 -25.25 -1.49 -3.40
N ALA A 115 -24.96 -1.00 -2.19
CA ALA A 115 -25.77 -0.02 -1.48
C ALA A 115 -24.87 1.04 -0.80
N PRO A 116 -24.59 2.16 -1.48
CA PRO A 116 -23.83 3.26 -0.91
C PRO A 116 -24.34 3.70 0.46
N PRO A 117 -23.45 4.04 1.41
CA PRO A 117 -23.87 4.50 2.72
C PRO A 117 -24.68 5.78 2.61
N GLN A 118 -25.77 5.84 3.36
CA GLN A 118 -26.55 7.06 3.52
C GLN A 118 -25.76 8.09 4.33
N PRO A 119 -25.86 9.39 4.01
CA PRO A 119 -25.29 10.44 4.83
C PRO A 119 -25.82 10.32 6.26
N SER A 120 -24.95 10.00 7.19
CA SER A 120 -25.25 9.98 8.63
C SER A 120 -23.99 10.39 9.35
N ALA A 121 -24.12 11.06 10.49
CA ALA A 121 -22.96 11.45 11.28
C ALA A 121 -22.07 10.24 11.51
N VAL A 122 -20.79 10.34 11.12
CA VAL A 122 -19.76 9.37 11.50
C VAL A 122 -19.84 9.26 13.01
N SER A 123 -20.28 8.11 13.52
CA SER A 123 -20.37 7.90 14.96
C SER A 123 -18.97 8.03 15.53
N ASP A 124 -18.84 8.74 16.65
CA ASP A 124 -17.64 8.67 17.46
C ASP A 124 -17.29 7.19 17.64
N LEU A 125 -16.04 6.90 17.37
CA LEU A 125 -15.48 5.57 17.37
C LEU A 125 -15.44 5.07 18.83
N GLU A 126 -16.58 4.59 19.33
CA GLU A 126 -16.74 4.01 20.66
C GLU A 126 -15.99 2.67 20.78
N SER A 127 -15.58 2.33 22.02
CA SER A 127 -14.84 1.11 22.34
C SER A 127 -15.43 -0.13 21.67
N ALA A 128 -14.60 -0.89 20.97
CA ALA A 128 -14.99 -2.19 20.41
C ALA A 128 -14.88 -3.29 21.47
N SER A 129 -15.69 -4.34 21.33
CA SER A 129 -15.65 -5.52 22.21
C SER A 129 -14.52 -6.49 21.87
N SER A 130 -13.89 -6.35 20.69
CA SER A 130 -12.75 -7.16 20.24
C SER A 130 -11.90 -6.42 19.18
N PRO A 131 -10.64 -6.82 18.96
CA PRO A 131 -9.78 -6.33 17.87
C PRO A 131 -10.42 -6.39 16.48
N ILE A 132 -11.04 -7.53 16.14
CA ILE A 132 -11.73 -7.72 14.85
C ILE A 132 -12.91 -6.76 14.71
N SER A 133 -13.68 -6.55 15.78
CA SER A 133 -14.77 -5.56 15.80
C SER A 133 -14.24 -4.14 15.63
N ALA A 134 -13.09 -3.80 16.23
CA ALA A 134 -12.44 -2.50 16.05
C ALA A 134 -12.01 -2.28 14.59
N ILE A 135 -11.34 -3.27 13.98
CA ILE A 135 -10.93 -3.23 12.57
C ILE A 135 -12.15 -2.98 11.67
N LYS A 136 -13.23 -3.74 11.86
CA LYS A 136 -14.46 -3.58 11.09
C LYS A 136 -15.07 -2.19 11.22
N LYS A 137 -15.14 -1.65 12.44
CA LYS A 137 -15.63 -0.29 12.69
C LYS A 137 -14.78 0.76 11.98
N ILE A 138 -13.46 0.61 12.02
CA ILE A 138 -12.52 1.54 11.35
C ILE A 138 -12.74 1.52 9.85
N GLN A 139 -12.71 0.36 9.23
CA GLN A 139 -12.89 0.22 7.78
C GLN A 139 -14.26 0.76 7.33
N THR A 140 -15.32 0.48 8.08
CA THR A 140 -16.66 1.04 7.84
C THR A 140 -16.64 2.56 7.85
N ASN A 141 -15.99 3.16 8.85
CA ASN A 141 -15.90 4.61 8.97
C ASN A 141 -14.99 5.24 7.92
N LEU A 142 -13.94 4.54 7.47
CA LEU A 142 -13.09 5.01 6.37
C LEU A 142 -13.86 5.05 5.06
N ILE A 143 -14.64 4.02 4.75
CA ILE A 143 -15.46 4.00 3.54
C ILE A 143 -16.52 5.11 3.63
N ARG A 144 -17.23 5.24 4.75
CA ARG A 144 -18.20 6.34 4.96
C ARG A 144 -17.59 7.73 4.74
N GLN A 145 -16.42 7.98 5.31
CA GLN A 145 -15.70 9.24 5.11
C GLN A 145 -15.34 9.48 3.64
N ALA A 146 -14.95 8.45 2.87
CA ALA A 146 -14.74 8.62 1.42
C ALA A 146 -16.03 9.09 0.73
N PHE A 147 -17.18 8.51 1.07
CA PHE A 147 -18.48 8.92 0.52
C PHE A 147 -18.91 10.33 0.96
N GLU A 148 -18.42 10.85 2.07
CA GLU A 148 -18.64 12.24 2.50
C GLU A 148 -17.72 13.22 1.77
N ILE A 149 -16.48 12.81 1.48
CA ILE A 149 -15.47 13.62 0.78
C ILE A 149 -15.82 13.76 -0.70
N ASP A 150 -16.01 12.64 -1.39
CA ASP A 150 -16.32 12.59 -2.82
C ASP A 150 -17.17 11.34 -3.12
N ARG A 151 -18.50 11.51 -3.07
CA ARG A 151 -19.45 10.41 -3.27
C ARG A 151 -19.31 9.74 -4.65
N PRO A 152 -19.27 10.47 -5.78
CA PRO A 152 -19.06 9.85 -7.08
C PRO A 152 -17.78 9.02 -7.16
N CYS A 153 -16.64 9.58 -6.75
CA CYS A 153 -15.36 8.88 -6.83
C CYS A 153 -15.30 7.70 -5.84
N ALA A 154 -15.82 7.85 -4.62
CA ALA A 154 -15.92 6.75 -3.66
C ALA A 154 -16.77 5.60 -4.21
N SER A 155 -17.93 5.91 -4.81
CA SER A 155 -18.82 4.91 -5.40
C SER A 155 -18.13 4.15 -6.53
N TRP A 156 -17.43 4.87 -7.40
CA TRP A 156 -16.67 4.30 -8.50
C TRP A 156 -15.55 3.39 -8.00
N THR A 157 -14.77 3.89 -7.02
CA THR A 157 -13.59 3.20 -6.53
C THR A 157 -13.93 1.94 -5.75
N VAL A 158 -14.98 1.98 -4.92
CA VAL A 158 -15.46 0.81 -4.17
C VAL A 158 -15.94 -0.31 -5.10
N LYS A 159 -16.60 0.03 -6.21
CA LYS A 159 -17.04 -0.96 -7.22
C LYS A 159 -15.87 -1.64 -7.92
N ILE A 160 -14.86 -0.87 -8.31
CA ILE A 160 -13.65 -1.42 -8.95
C ILE A 160 -12.88 -2.29 -7.98
N TRP A 161 -12.75 -1.83 -6.73
CA TRP A 161 -12.12 -2.60 -5.67
C TRP A 161 -12.82 -3.94 -5.46
N SER A 162 -14.15 -3.97 -5.40
CA SER A 162 -14.88 -5.21 -5.10
C SER A 162 -14.73 -6.25 -6.21
N LYS A 163 -14.86 -5.81 -7.48
CA LYS A 163 -14.58 -6.65 -8.66
C LYS A 163 -13.15 -7.22 -8.63
N TRP A 164 -12.18 -6.41 -8.20
CA TRP A 164 -10.78 -6.82 -8.13
C TRP A 164 -10.48 -7.75 -6.96
N ALA A 165 -10.99 -7.44 -5.77
CA ALA A 165 -10.74 -8.21 -4.55
C ALA A 165 -11.27 -9.64 -4.65
N GLU A 166 -12.36 -9.88 -5.38
CA GLU A 166 -12.87 -11.22 -5.71
C GLU A 166 -11.78 -12.12 -6.32
N HIS A 167 -10.88 -11.55 -7.14
CA HIS A 167 -9.81 -12.29 -7.81
C HIS A 167 -8.66 -12.66 -6.87
N GLY A 168 -8.48 -11.92 -5.78
CA GLY A 168 -7.44 -12.14 -4.77
C GLY A 168 -7.85 -13.08 -3.64
N MET A 169 -9.16 -13.21 -3.35
CA MET A 169 -9.66 -14.02 -2.23
C MET A 169 -9.55 -15.53 -2.43
N ASN A 170 -9.56 -16.00 -3.68
CA ASN A 170 -9.56 -17.43 -4.00
C ASN A 170 -8.14 -18.01 -4.19
N ARG A 171 -7.08 -17.22 -4.03
CA ARG A 171 -5.70 -17.71 -4.17
C ARG A 171 -5.18 -18.19 -2.83
N GLN A 172 -5.23 -19.51 -2.63
CA GLN A 172 -4.58 -20.16 -1.49
C GLN A 172 -3.07 -19.90 -1.54
N ARG A 173 -2.41 -19.84 -0.37
CA ARG A 173 -0.94 -20.00 -0.27
C ARG A 173 -0.64 -21.43 -0.69
N ASP A 174 -0.50 -21.71 -1.98
CA ASP A 174 -0.44 -23.10 -2.45
C ASP A 174 0.79 -23.81 -1.87
N ALA A 175 0.52 -24.52 -0.78
CA ALA A 175 1.40 -25.24 0.13
C ALA A 175 2.61 -24.44 0.68
N ALA A 176 2.36 -23.31 1.37
CA ALA A 176 3.37 -22.55 2.14
C ALA A 176 4.73 -22.37 1.39
N PHE A 177 4.64 -21.74 0.21
CA PHE A 177 5.73 -21.22 -0.65
C PHE A 177 6.48 -22.20 -1.57
N GLY A 178 5.94 -23.41 -1.83
CA GLY A 178 6.42 -24.38 -2.83
C GLY A 178 6.31 -23.95 -4.31
N PHE A 179 6.51 -22.67 -4.63
CA PHE A 179 6.55 -22.18 -6.01
C PHE A 179 7.65 -22.87 -6.81
N THR A 180 7.34 -23.28 -8.04
CA THR A 180 8.29 -23.92 -8.97
C THR A 180 8.82 -22.96 -10.04
N LYS A 181 8.20 -21.78 -10.15
CA LYS A 181 8.55 -20.69 -11.05
C LYS A 181 8.36 -19.35 -10.34
N LEU A 182 9.17 -18.36 -10.70
CA LEU A 182 9.03 -17.01 -10.15
C LEU A 182 7.74 -16.35 -10.62
N GLU A 183 7.28 -16.64 -11.84
CA GLU A 183 6.05 -16.08 -12.39
C GLU A 183 4.81 -16.43 -11.56
N ASP A 184 4.76 -17.67 -11.03
CA ASP A 184 3.69 -18.11 -10.14
C ASP A 184 3.71 -17.31 -8.82
N TYR A 185 4.91 -17.01 -8.30
CA TYR A 185 5.05 -16.12 -7.15
C TYR A 185 4.61 -14.70 -7.48
N TYR A 186 4.94 -14.16 -8.66
CA TYR A 186 4.51 -12.82 -9.06
C TYR A 186 2.99 -12.72 -9.16
N ASP A 187 2.34 -13.76 -9.67
CA ASP A 187 0.89 -13.84 -9.73
C ASP A 187 0.25 -13.86 -8.34
N TYR A 188 0.84 -14.57 -7.39
CA TYR A 188 0.42 -14.51 -5.99
C TYR A 188 0.66 -13.11 -5.39
N ARG A 189 1.91 -12.62 -5.48
CA ARG A 189 2.39 -11.41 -4.84
C ARG A 189 1.70 -10.15 -5.37
N TYR A 190 1.31 -10.15 -6.64
CA TYR A 190 0.53 -9.10 -7.27
C TYR A 190 -0.80 -8.82 -6.55
N HIS A 191 -1.46 -9.83 -5.99
CA HIS A 191 -2.66 -9.62 -5.18
C HIS A 191 -2.31 -9.34 -3.72
N GLU A 192 -1.25 -9.97 -3.23
CA GLU A 192 -0.85 -9.93 -1.83
C GLU A 192 -0.27 -8.57 -1.39
N ILE A 193 0.41 -7.84 -2.29
CA ILE A 193 0.99 -6.50 -2.04
C ILE A 193 -0.04 -5.39 -1.74
N GLY A 194 -1.34 -5.72 -1.70
CA GLY A 194 -2.39 -4.73 -1.43
C GLY A 194 -2.83 -3.94 -2.66
N THR A 195 -2.60 -4.45 -3.88
CA THR A 195 -2.94 -3.80 -5.15
C THR A 195 -4.32 -3.15 -5.13
N ALA A 196 -5.36 -3.89 -4.72
CA ALA A 196 -6.73 -3.39 -4.67
C ALA A 196 -6.85 -2.07 -3.88
N LEU A 197 -6.26 -2.03 -2.68
CA LEU A 197 -6.35 -0.88 -1.80
C LEU A 197 -5.51 0.28 -2.31
N MET A 198 -4.32 0.02 -2.84
CA MET A 198 -3.50 1.07 -3.42
C MET A 198 -4.12 1.65 -4.70
N MET A 199 -4.82 0.84 -5.51
CA MET A 199 -5.66 1.36 -6.60
C MET A 199 -6.71 2.33 -6.07
N PHE A 200 -7.37 1.97 -4.96
CA PHE A 200 -8.33 2.85 -4.32
C PHE A 200 -7.69 4.17 -3.90
N GLN A 201 -6.54 4.12 -3.24
CA GLN A 201 -5.84 5.31 -2.76
C GLN A 201 -5.42 6.25 -3.92
N ILE A 202 -4.91 5.69 -5.01
CA ILE A 202 -4.48 6.47 -6.19
C ILE A 202 -5.70 7.10 -6.86
N ALA A 203 -6.73 6.33 -7.17
CA ALA A 203 -7.89 6.86 -7.89
C ALA A 203 -8.67 7.86 -7.04
N PHE A 204 -9.00 7.50 -5.80
CA PHE A 204 -9.72 8.37 -4.88
C PHE A 204 -8.91 9.61 -4.49
N GLY A 205 -7.63 9.45 -4.17
CA GLY A 205 -6.71 10.54 -3.83
C GLY A 205 -6.38 11.47 -5.00
N MET A 206 -6.89 11.18 -6.21
CA MET A 206 -6.75 12.02 -7.38
C MET A 206 -8.09 12.41 -8.02
N GLY A 207 -9.21 11.93 -7.47
CA GLY A 207 -10.55 12.14 -8.04
C GLY A 207 -10.70 11.54 -9.44
N LEU A 208 -10.07 10.40 -9.72
CA LEU A 208 -10.07 9.77 -11.05
C LEU A 208 -11.26 8.83 -11.19
N MET A 209 -11.97 8.94 -12.33
CA MET A 209 -13.05 8.02 -12.67
C MET A 209 -12.99 7.68 -14.17
N SER A 210 -12.50 6.48 -14.51
CA SER A 210 -12.55 5.99 -15.90
C SER A 210 -13.87 5.24 -16.19
N PRO A 211 -14.40 5.31 -17.41
CA PRO A 211 -15.54 4.51 -17.85
C PRO A 211 -15.36 3.01 -17.63
N GLU A 212 -16.46 2.29 -17.43
CA GLU A 212 -16.46 0.84 -17.08
C GLU A 212 -15.87 -0.03 -18.18
N GLU A 213 -16.10 0.35 -19.44
CA GLU A 213 -15.53 -0.27 -20.62
C GLU A 213 -13.99 -0.18 -20.69
N GLU A 214 -13.36 0.70 -19.91
CA GLU A 214 -11.91 0.84 -19.85
C GLU A 214 -11.27 0.00 -18.73
N HIS A 215 -12.06 -0.59 -17.81
CA HIS A 215 -11.54 -1.21 -16.59
C HIS A 215 -10.71 -2.47 -16.85
N GLU A 216 -11.14 -3.34 -17.76
CA GLU A 216 -10.39 -4.55 -18.10
C GLU A 216 -9.01 -4.21 -18.67
N LEU A 217 -8.97 -3.21 -19.56
CA LEU A 217 -7.71 -2.72 -20.12
C LEU A 217 -6.85 -2.05 -19.04
N LEU A 218 -7.45 -1.30 -18.12
CA LEU A 218 -6.73 -0.73 -16.97
C LEU A 218 -6.05 -1.83 -16.17
N PHE A 219 -6.77 -2.93 -15.92
CA PHE A 219 -6.30 -4.08 -15.16
C PHE A 219 -5.21 -4.90 -15.87
N GLU A 220 -5.24 -4.92 -17.20
CA GLU A 220 -4.16 -5.51 -17.99
C GLU A 220 -2.90 -4.64 -17.89
N LEU A 221 -3.05 -3.33 -18.08
CA LEU A 221 -1.92 -2.42 -18.25
C LEU A 221 -1.17 -2.09 -16.96
N HIS A 222 -1.84 -2.04 -15.81
CA HIS A 222 -1.20 -1.73 -14.53
C HIS A 222 -0.46 -2.93 -13.91
N ARG A 223 -0.68 -4.16 -14.38
CA ARG A 223 -0.11 -5.39 -13.78
C ARG A 223 1.42 -5.36 -13.74
N PRO A 224 2.15 -4.97 -14.81
CA PRO A 224 3.61 -4.84 -14.74
C PRO A 224 4.08 -3.82 -13.70
N ALA A 225 3.37 -2.69 -13.51
CA ALA A 225 3.73 -1.72 -12.48
C ALA A 225 3.63 -2.31 -11.07
N TRP A 226 2.56 -3.04 -10.78
CA TRP A 226 2.37 -3.65 -9.46
C TRP A 226 3.36 -4.78 -9.17
N ILE A 227 3.72 -5.59 -10.16
CA ILE A 227 4.78 -6.59 -9.99
C ILE A 227 6.12 -5.90 -9.71
N SER A 228 6.44 -4.81 -10.42
CA SER A 228 7.64 -4.04 -10.15
C SER A 228 7.66 -3.46 -8.72
N ILE A 229 6.54 -2.87 -8.28
CA ILE A 229 6.37 -2.34 -6.91
C ILE A 229 6.55 -3.44 -5.87
N ALA A 230 5.91 -4.59 -6.08
CA ALA A 230 6.00 -5.74 -5.18
C ALA A 230 7.44 -6.26 -5.06
N LEU A 231 8.13 -6.46 -6.17
CA LEU A 231 9.51 -6.95 -6.16
C LEU A 231 10.49 -5.92 -5.57
N ALA A 232 10.27 -4.63 -5.82
CA ALA A 232 11.01 -3.58 -5.14
C ALA A 232 10.76 -3.62 -3.62
N ASN A 233 9.51 -3.80 -3.19
CA ASN A 233 9.16 -3.97 -1.78
C ASN A 233 9.88 -5.20 -1.18
N ASP A 234 9.92 -6.32 -1.88
CA ASP A 234 10.60 -7.53 -1.44
C ASP A 234 12.10 -7.30 -1.22
N ILE A 235 12.76 -6.56 -2.13
CA ILE A 235 14.18 -6.22 -2.01
C ILE A 235 14.45 -5.39 -0.75
N PHE A 236 13.67 -4.35 -0.49
CA PHE A 236 13.88 -3.46 0.65
C PHE A 236 13.38 -4.04 1.99
N SER A 237 12.35 -4.88 1.96
CA SER A 237 11.75 -5.46 3.15
C SER A 237 12.37 -6.81 3.57
N TYR A 238 13.22 -7.41 2.74
CA TYR A 238 13.81 -8.72 3.00
C TYR A 238 14.44 -8.83 4.40
N GLU A 239 15.23 -7.84 4.81
CA GLU A 239 15.91 -7.85 6.11
C GLU A 239 14.94 -7.68 7.30
N LYS A 240 13.82 -6.96 7.12
CA LYS A 240 12.71 -6.93 8.10
C LYS A 240 12.12 -8.33 8.25
N GLY A 241 11.78 -8.97 7.13
CA GLY A 241 11.19 -10.31 7.12
C GLY A 241 12.13 -11.38 7.68
N ARG A 242 13.42 -11.33 7.36
CA ARG A 242 14.44 -12.25 7.89
C ARG A 242 14.54 -12.15 9.41
N ARG A 243 14.68 -10.93 9.96
CA ARG A 243 14.74 -10.70 11.41
C ARG A 243 13.48 -11.16 12.12
N LEU A 244 12.32 -10.96 11.50
CA LEU A 244 11.06 -11.46 12.03
C LEU A 244 11.10 -12.99 12.14
N VAL A 245 11.39 -13.71 11.05
CA VAL A 245 11.46 -15.18 11.05
C VAL A 245 12.47 -15.71 12.07
N GLU A 246 13.62 -15.05 12.22
CA GLU A 246 14.65 -15.42 13.21
C GLU A 246 14.19 -15.24 14.67
N SER A 247 13.25 -14.33 14.91
CA SER A 247 12.68 -14.10 16.25
C SER A 247 11.56 -15.09 16.61
N LEU A 248 11.05 -15.85 15.65
CA LEU A 248 9.93 -16.78 15.87
C LEU A 248 10.36 -18.04 16.63
N ASP A 249 9.42 -18.60 17.38
CA ASP A 249 9.59 -19.96 17.89
C ASP A 249 9.68 -20.93 16.70
N LYS A 250 10.68 -21.81 16.73
CA LYS A 250 10.92 -22.81 15.68
C LYS A 250 9.75 -23.77 15.51
N SER A 251 8.84 -23.88 16.50
CA SER A 251 7.60 -24.67 16.39
C SER A 251 6.56 -24.06 15.44
N VAL A 252 6.70 -22.78 15.06
CA VAL A 252 5.75 -22.05 14.21
C VAL A 252 5.89 -22.44 12.73
N GLY A 253 6.93 -23.23 12.37
CA GLY A 253 7.05 -23.85 11.04
C GLY A 253 7.45 -22.90 9.90
N TYR A 254 7.50 -21.60 10.14
CA TYR A 254 8.03 -20.61 9.21
C TYR A 254 9.56 -20.59 9.28
N THR A 255 10.20 -20.82 8.14
CA THR A 255 11.67 -20.90 8.03
C THR A 255 12.27 -19.83 7.12
N GLU A 256 11.44 -19.13 6.36
CA GLU A 256 11.84 -18.05 5.44
C GLU A 256 10.72 -17.01 5.28
N PRO A 257 11.05 -15.74 4.97
CA PRO A 257 10.04 -14.73 4.72
C PRO A 257 9.31 -14.97 3.39
N SER A 258 8.03 -14.58 3.33
CA SER A 258 7.21 -14.59 2.10
C SER A 258 7.70 -13.54 1.09
N ASN A 259 8.78 -13.84 0.37
CA ASN A 259 9.54 -12.84 -0.36
C ASN A 259 10.21 -13.46 -1.61
N ALA A 260 10.40 -12.68 -2.68
CA ALA A 260 11.07 -13.13 -3.90
C ALA A 260 12.50 -13.66 -3.67
N ILE A 261 13.24 -13.10 -2.70
CA ILE A 261 14.65 -13.42 -2.46
C ILE A 261 14.86 -14.90 -2.08
N PRO A 262 14.27 -15.44 -1.00
CA PRO A 262 14.43 -16.86 -0.65
C PRO A 262 13.89 -17.80 -1.73
N ILE A 263 12.83 -17.41 -2.44
CA ILE A 263 12.28 -18.18 -3.56
C ILE A 263 13.32 -18.26 -4.69
N ALA A 264 13.96 -17.15 -5.07
CA ALA A 264 15.01 -17.13 -6.07
C ALA A 264 16.24 -17.95 -5.66
N MET A 265 16.68 -17.82 -4.40
CA MET A 265 17.78 -18.64 -3.86
C MET A 265 17.51 -20.14 -4.04
N ARG A 266 16.28 -20.59 -3.71
CA ARG A 266 15.88 -21.99 -3.86
C ARG A 266 15.75 -22.41 -5.32
N LEU A 267 15.01 -21.66 -6.13
CA LEU A 267 14.72 -22.02 -7.52
C LEU A 267 15.97 -22.09 -8.39
N PHE A 268 16.93 -21.18 -8.17
CA PHE A 268 18.14 -21.12 -8.98
C PHE A 268 19.37 -21.73 -8.29
N SER A 269 19.25 -22.16 -7.03
CA SER A 269 20.37 -22.66 -6.22
C SER A 269 21.53 -21.65 -6.17
N VAL A 270 21.20 -20.38 -5.90
CA VAL A 270 22.14 -19.26 -5.87
C VAL A 270 22.26 -18.65 -4.47
N ASP A 271 23.33 -17.90 -4.24
CA ASP A 271 23.53 -17.15 -3.01
C ASP A 271 22.59 -15.93 -2.89
N LEU A 272 22.61 -15.31 -1.71
CA LEU A 272 21.78 -14.16 -1.37
C LEU A 272 22.02 -12.97 -2.32
N GLU A 273 23.28 -12.65 -2.61
CA GLU A 273 23.63 -11.52 -3.48
C GLU A 273 23.09 -11.72 -4.90
N THR A 274 23.24 -12.93 -5.43
CA THR A 274 22.73 -13.30 -6.75
C THR A 274 21.20 -13.30 -6.77
N ALA A 275 20.54 -13.78 -5.71
CA ALA A 275 19.08 -13.72 -5.60
C ALA A 275 18.55 -12.26 -5.56
N HIS A 276 19.25 -11.35 -4.86
CA HIS A 276 18.96 -9.92 -4.92
C HIS A 276 19.14 -9.36 -6.33
N ALA A 277 20.18 -9.74 -7.04
CA ALA A 277 20.39 -9.33 -8.42
C ALA A 277 19.26 -9.84 -9.35
N VAL A 278 18.78 -11.07 -9.15
CA VAL A 278 17.64 -11.64 -9.89
C VAL A 278 16.36 -10.83 -9.62
N ALA A 279 16.00 -10.62 -8.36
CA ALA A 279 14.80 -9.85 -8.00
C ALA A 279 14.86 -8.41 -8.55
N ARG A 280 16.03 -7.77 -8.48
CA ARG A 280 16.26 -6.43 -9.04
C ARG A 280 16.10 -6.40 -10.57
N ALA A 281 16.64 -7.40 -11.27
CA ALA A 281 16.51 -7.49 -12.73
C ALA A 281 15.05 -7.67 -13.16
N GLU A 282 14.28 -8.49 -12.43
CA GLU A 282 12.86 -8.72 -12.70
C GLU A 282 12.01 -7.49 -12.35
N ALA A 283 12.24 -6.83 -11.21
CA ALA A 283 11.59 -5.57 -10.86
C ALA A 283 11.79 -4.50 -11.96
N LYS A 284 13.01 -4.42 -12.51
CA LYS A 284 13.36 -3.50 -13.60
C LYS A 284 12.69 -3.87 -14.91
N LYS A 285 12.67 -5.16 -15.27
CA LYS A 285 12.01 -5.68 -16.48
C LYS A 285 10.53 -5.27 -16.51
N TYR A 286 9.81 -5.47 -15.42
CA TYR A 286 8.40 -5.11 -15.34
C TYR A 286 8.17 -3.58 -15.29
N ALA A 287 9.06 -2.80 -14.68
CA ALA A 287 8.99 -1.33 -14.76
C ALA A 287 9.17 -0.82 -16.20
N VAL A 288 10.13 -1.38 -16.95
CA VAL A 288 10.37 -1.04 -18.36
C VAL A 288 9.18 -1.42 -19.23
N GLU A 289 8.58 -2.60 -18.99
CA GLU A 289 7.35 -3.02 -19.67
C GLU A 289 6.22 -2.02 -19.41
N TYR A 290 6.03 -1.60 -18.16
CA TYR A 290 5.03 -0.61 -17.81
C TYR A 290 5.25 0.74 -18.51
N ILE A 291 6.48 1.25 -18.52
CA ILE A 291 6.81 2.51 -19.20
C ILE A 291 6.50 2.41 -20.70
N ARG A 292 6.81 1.29 -21.35
CA ARG A 292 6.46 1.07 -22.76
C ARG A 292 4.95 1.11 -22.96
N ASN A 293 4.19 0.46 -22.09
CA ASN A 293 2.73 0.51 -22.13
C ASN A 293 2.22 1.95 -21.95
N PHE A 294 2.73 2.70 -20.97
CA PHE A 294 2.37 4.10 -20.80
C PHE A 294 2.63 4.94 -22.06
N GLU A 295 3.81 4.81 -22.68
CA GLU A 295 4.17 5.55 -23.89
C GLU A 295 3.23 5.27 -25.08
N VAL A 296 2.77 4.03 -25.23
CA VAL A 296 1.81 3.63 -26.27
C VAL A 296 0.42 4.21 -25.99
N TYR A 297 -0.07 4.12 -24.75
CA TYR A 297 -1.47 4.41 -24.44
C TYR A 297 -1.73 5.88 -24.07
N LYS A 298 -0.73 6.66 -23.66
CA LYS A 298 -0.90 8.07 -23.27
C LYS A 298 -1.48 8.96 -24.37
N ASN A 299 -1.24 8.61 -25.65
CA ASN A 299 -1.66 9.39 -26.82
C ASN A 299 -2.91 8.85 -27.53
N ARG A 300 -3.49 7.72 -27.06
CA ARG A 300 -4.70 7.14 -27.66
C ARG A 300 -5.89 8.09 -27.49
N LYS A 301 -6.65 8.34 -28.56
CA LYS A 301 -7.75 9.33 -28.53
C LYS A 301 -9.06 8.77 -27.99
N ASP A 302 -9.19 7.46 -27.97
CA ASP A 302 -10.39 6.73 -27.58
C ASP A 302 -10.42 6.37 -26.08
N LEU A 303 -9.35 6.66 -25.34
CA LEU A 303 -9.29 6.50 -23.89
C LEU A 303 -9.55 7.81 -23.15
N SER A 304 -10.25 7.71 -22.02
CA SER A 304 -10.58 8.81 -21.14
C SER A 304 -9.33 9.51 -20.59
N VAL A 305 -9.51 10.77 -20.20
CA VAL A 305 -8.44 11.57 -19.60
C VAL A 305 -8.01 10.99 -18.25
N ASP A 306 -8.96 10.49 -17.46
CA ASP A 306 -8.67 9.97 -16.13
C ASP A 306 -7.97 8.61 -16.18
N PHE A 307 -8.28 7.76 -17.17
CA PHE A 307 -7.50 6.56 -17.45
C PHE A 307 -6.02 6.89 -17.70
N LYS A 308 -5.75 7.87 -18.57
CA LYS A 308 -4.36 8.29 -18.86
C LYS A 308 -3.66 8.88 -17.65
N LYS A 309 -4.38 9.67 -16.84
CA LYS A 309 -3.84 10.20 -15.57
C LYS A 309 -3.52 9.08 -14.59
N TYR A 310 -4.36 8.04 -14.52
CA TYR A 310 -4.08 6.88 -13.68
C TYR A 310 -2.80 6.16 -14.14
N LEU A 311 -2.64 5.94 -15.45
CA LEU A 311 -1.41 5.34 -15.97
C LEU A 311 -0.17 6.21 -15.66
N GLU A 312 -0.30 7.53 -15.80
CA GLU A 312 0.78 8.45 -15.45
C GLU A 312 1.07 8.41 -13.94
N ALA A 313 0.05 8.29 -13.08
CA ALA A 313 0.18 8.20 -11.63
C ALA A 313 0.95 6.96 -11.19
N MET A 314 0.75 5.81 -11.86
CA MET A 314 1.46 4.57 -11.58
C MET A 314 2.98 4.66 -11.83
N LEU A 315 3.45 5.52 -12.74
CA LEU A 315 4.89 5.80 -12.87
C LEU A 315 5.45 6.36 -11.55
N TYR A 316 4.70 7.28 -10.94
CA TYR A 316 5.06 7.86 -9.65
C TYR A 316 4.81 6.89 -8.48
N ALA A 317 3.95 5.89 -8.65
CA ALA A 317 3.85 4.78 -7.70
C ALA A 317 5.13 3.94 -7.66
N ILE A 318 5.67 3.58 -8.83
CA ILE A 318 6.92 2.81 -8.95
C ILE A 318 8.08 3.57 -8.29
N SER A 319 8.31 4.81 -8.71
CA SER A 319 9.41 5.63 -8.17
C SER A 319 9.19 6.02 -6.70
N GLY A 320 7.95 6.37 -6.33
CA GLY A 320 7.56 6.72 -4.96
C GLY A 320 7.79 5.58 -3.97
N ASN A 321 7.46 4.33 -4.35
CA ASN A 321 7.71 3.15 -3.51
C ASN A 321 9.20 2.99 -3.15
N ILE A 322 10.10 3.29 -4.08
CA ILE A 322 11.55 3.25 -3.85
C ILE A 322 11.96 4.36 -2.89
N GLY A 323 11.52 5.60 -3.15
CA GLY A 323 11.81 6.74 -2.27
C GLY A 323 11.32 6.51 -0.84
N LEU A 324 10.12 5.94 -0.69
CA LEU A 324 9.56 5.53 0.60
C LEU A 324 10.43 4.46 1.24
N SER A 325 10.75 3.38 0.52
CA SER A 325 11.49 2.23 1.05
C SER A 325 12.89 2.59 1.57
N LEU A 326 13.51 3.63 1.02
CA LEU A 326 14.82 4.15 1.45
C LEU A 326 14.77 5.05 2.70
N ASP A 327 13.59 5.59 3.05
CA ASP A 327 13.45 6.61 4.11
C ASP A 327 12.60 6.16 5.29
N VAL A 328 11.87 5.03 5.18
CA VAL A 328 11.02 4.53 6.27
C VAL A 328 11.84 3.75 7.33
N PRO A 329 11.64 4.04 8.63
CA PRO A 329 12.27 3.27 9.71
C PRO A 329 11.93 1.77 9.70
N LYS A 330 10.78 1.39 9.12
CA LYS A 330 10.36 -0.01 8.95
C LYS A 330 11.43 -0.86 8.26
N TYR A 331 12.12 -0.31 7.26
CA TYR A 331 13.18 -1.00 6.53
C TYR A 331 14.58 -0.50 6.91
N ASN A 332 14.67 0.69 7.51
CA ASN A 332 15.92 1.38 7.83
C ASN A 332 15.94 1.75 9.34
N PRO A 333 16.19 0.79 10.24
CA PRO A 333 16.02 0.98 11.69
C PRO A 333 16.93 2.07 12.31
N GLU A 334 17.97 2.48 11.60
CA GLU A 334 18.84 3.59 11.97
C GLU A 334 18.23 4.98 11.71
N ARG A 335 17.14 5.05 10.93
CA ARG A 335 16.42 6.30 10.65
C ARG A 335 15.54 6.70 11.83
N THR A 336 15.61 7.97 12.20
CA THR A 336 14.78 8.55 13.26
C THR A 336 13.71 9.48 12.69
N TYR A 337 12.60 9.59 13.41
CA TYR A 337 11.56 10.58 13.16
C TYR A 337 12.07 12.01 13.43
N ASN A 338 11.46 12.99 12.78
CA ASN A 338 11.73 14.41 13.10
C ASN A 338 11.04 14.82 14.40
N GLU A 339 11.43 15.97 14.97
CA GLU A 339 10.92 16.47 16.25
C GLU A 339 9.38 16.59 16.29
N ARG A 340 8.75 17.07 15.20
CA ARG A 340 7.29 17.19 15.12
C ARG A 340 6.60 15.83 15.17
N GLN A 341 7.13 14.86 14.42
CA GLN A 341 6.59 13.50 14.41
C GLN A 341 6.70 12.87 15.80
N LEU A 342 7.87 12.98 16.46
CA LEU A 342 8.08 12.49 17.82
C LEU A 342 7.15 13.16 18.85
N GLU A 343 6.93 14.47 18.72
CA GLU A 343 6.00 15.19 19.57
C GLU A 343 4.55 14.68 19.37
N TRP A 344 4.09 14.55 18.13
CA TRP A 344 2.73 14.08 17.85
C TRP A 344 2.52 12.61 18.22
N MET A 345 3.54 11.76 18.07
CA MET A 345 3.52 10.37 18.53
C MET A 345 3.37 10.29 20.05
N SER A 346 4.06 11.15 20.80
CA SER A 346 4.05 11.10 22.28
C SER A 346 2.84 11.80 22.90
N LYS A 347 2.41 12.94 22.35
CA LYS A 347 1.38 13.79 22.94
C LYS A 347 0.01 13.70 22.27
N GLY A 348 -0.08 13.03 21.13
CA GLY A 348 -1.26 13.09 20.26
C GLY A 348 -1.11 14.13 19.15
N VAL A 349 -1.90 13.96 18.09
CA VAL A 349 -2.04 14.96 17.02
C VAL A 349 -2.97 16.11 17.46
N PRO A 350 -2.87 17.31 16.88
CA PRO A 350 -3.78 18.42 17.18
C PRO A 350 -5.26 18.08 16.94
N ASP A 351 -6.16 18.54 17.82
CA ASP A 351 -7.62 18.30 17.69
C ASP A 351 -8.19 18.86 16.39
N ARG A 352 -7.67 20.01 15.95
CA ARG A 352 -8.02 20.61 14.65
C ARG A 352 -7.01 20.17 13.61
N ARG A 353 -7.52 19.65 12.48
CA ARG A 353 -6.70 19.32 11.31
C ARG A 353 -5.85 20.55 10.93
N PRO A 354 -4.52 20.40 10.75
CA PRO A 354 -3.68 21.48 10.28
C PRO A 354 -4.18 22.04 8.94
N SER A 355 -4.13 23.36 8.77
CA SER A 355 -4.54 23.99 7.53
C SER A 355 -3.59 23.59 6.38
N VAL A 356 -4.13 23.61 5.15
CA VAL A 356 -3.29 23.63 3.95
C VAL A 356 -2.70 25.04 3.90
N GLY A 357 -1.54 25.25 4.52
CA GLY A 357 -0.80 26.48 4.29
C GLY A 357 -0.41 26.52 2.82
N ILE A 358 -1.17 27.25 2.00
CA ILE A 358 -0.72 27.63 0.67
C ILE A 358 0.37 28.67 0.93
N ALA A 359 1.62 28.23 1.01
CA ALA A 359 2.73 29.14 0.84
C ALA A 359 2.56 29.78 -0.54
N ALA A 360 2.30 31.09 -0.53
CA ALA A 360 2.14 31.91 -1.73
C ALA A 360 3.43 31.94 -2.56
#